data_AF-A0A0Q9TMU3-F1
#
_entry.id   AF-A0A0Q9TMU3-F1
#
_cell.length_a   1.000
_cell.length_b   1.000
_cell.length_c   1.000
_cell.angle_alpha   90.00
_cell.angle_beta   90.00
_cell.angle_gamma   90.00
#
_symmetry.space_group_name_H-M   'P 1'
#
loop_
_entity.id
_entity.type
_entity.pdbx_description
1 polymer ?
#
loop_
_entity_poly.entity_id
_entity_poly.type
_entity_poly.pdbx_seq_one_letter_code
_entity_poly.pdbx_strand_id
1 'polypeptide(L)'
;MFERFARDARAVVVSTQDLCRELGADEVRPVHLLLALTEEGSGVHDVLSAHGITTDAVAECLGVVPSAPPAPLGEDDAAALRTLGIDLDSIREAVERQFGHGALDEPAAGPTPPAGRAASDEGDDDLDTARGRFGWGGHIPFGRGSKKVLELALREAIRAGAREIRTEHIALGVLRVDDEAVTMLIRAIGADPRALRADLVDHGRRTA
;
A
#
# COMPACT_ATOMS: atom_id res chain seq x y z
N MET A 1 4.55 -5.57 20.52
CA MET A 1 3.19 -5.42 19.92
C MET A 1 2.76 -6.64 19.10
N PHE A 2 3.66 -7.26 18.30
CA PHE A 2 3.33 -8.38 17.40
C PHE A 2 3.44 -9.81 17.97
N GLU A 3 3.68 -9.96 19.26
CA GLU A 3 3.93 -11.27 19.88
C GLU A 3 2.77 -12.25 19.74
N ARG A 4 1.54 -11.73 19.55
CA ARG A 4 0.34 -12.53 19.37
C ARG A 4 -0.06 -12.74 17.92
N PHE A 5 0.63 -12.14 16.95
CA PHE A 5 0.31 -12.32 15.54
C PHE A 5 0.91 -13.63 15.03
N ALA A 6 0.21 -14.33 14.15
CA ALA A 6 0.80 -15.41 13.38
C ALA A 6 1.83 -14.85 12.38
N ARG A 7 2.66 -15.73 11.80
CA ARG A 7 3.75 -15.30 10.91
C ARG A 7 3.25 -14.54 9.67
N ASP A 8 2.23 -15.07 9.02
CA ASP A 8 1.51 -14.47 7.89
C ASP A 8 0.86 -13.13 8.27
N ALA A 9 0.14 -13.09 9.38
CA ALA A 9 -0.48 -11.86 9.87
C ALA A 9 0.54 -10.75 10.19
N ARG A 10 1.74 -11.11 10.68
CA ARG A 10 2.85 -10.15 10.80
C ARG A 10 3.35 -9.68 9.44
N ALA A 11 3.46 -10.59 8.48
CA ALA A 11 3.89 -10.26 7.12
C ALA A 11 2.95 -9.24 6.48
N VAL A 12 1.62 -9.40 6.58
CA VAL A 12 0.63 -8.40 6.13
C VAL A 12 0.89 -7.01 6.70
N VAL A 13 1.08 -6.92 8.02
CA VAL A 13 1.23 -5.61 8.68
C VAL A 13 2.55 -4.94 8.27
N VAL A 14 3.60 -5.73 8.07
CA VAL A 14 4.91 -5.24 7.60
C VAL A 14 4.84 -4.85 6.12
N SER A 15 4.29 -5.69 5.25
CA SER A 15 4.14 -5.39 3.81
C SER A 15 3.25 -4.18 3.58
N THR A 16 2.25 -3.94 4.43
CA THR A 16 1.44 -2.72 4.40
C THR A 16 2.32 -1.45 4.54
N GLN A 17 3.41 -1.49 5.30
CA GLN A 17 4.34 -0.35 5.41
C GLN A 17 5.09 -0.13 4.10
N ASP A 18 5.58 -1.20 3.48
CA ASP A 18 6.30 -1.14 2.21
C ASP A 18 5.38 -0.63 1.09
N LEU A 19 4.17 -1.20 1.00
CA LEU A 19 3.09 -0.72 0.15
C LEU A 19 2.81 0.77 0.36
N CYS A 20 2.64 1.23 1.60
CA CYS A 20 2.39 2.64 1.86
C CYS A 20 3.56 3.54 1.44
N ARG A 21 4.81 3.06 1.51
CA ARG A 21 5.98 3.80 1.00
C ARG A 21 5.95 3.89 -0.52
N GLU A 22 5.65 2.80 -1.20
CA GLU A 22 5.54 2.73 -2.66
C GLU A 22 4.41 3.64 -3.17
N LEU A 23 3.29 3.68 -2.45
CA LEU A 23 2.16 4.56 -2.76
C LEU A 23 2.39 6.03 -2.35
N GLY A 24 3.50 6.34 -1.68
CA GLY A 24 3.76 7.68 -1.14
C GLY A 24 2.76 8.11 -0.06
N ALA A 25 2.11 7.17 0.61
CA ALA A 25 1.10 7.42 1.63
C ALA A 25 1.74 7.93 2.93
N ASP A 26 1.14 8.96 3.49
CA ASP A 26 1.53 9.63 4.73
C ASP A 26 0.91 8.99 5.99
N GLU A 27 -0.04 8.06 5.83
CA GLU A 27 -0.64 7.27 6.90
C GLU A 27 -1.09 5.89 6.40
N VAL A 28 -0.95 4.85 7.24
CA VAL A 28 -1.55 3.55 6.97
C VAL A 28 -3.04 3.59 7.26
N ARG A 29 -3.87 3.36 6.24
CA ARG A 29 -5.33 3.29 6.28
C ARG A 29 -5.86 1.85 6.20
N PRO A 30 -7.11 1.58 6.62
CA PRO A 30 -7.74 0.25 6.55
C PRO A 30 -7.67 -0.39 5.15
N VAL A 31 -7.86 0.42 4.10
CA VAL A 31 -7.75 -0.02 2.71
C VAL A 31 -6.34 -0.49 2.33
N HIS A 32 -5.28 0.04 2.94
CA HIS A 32 -3.91 -0.45 2.69
C HIS A 32 -3.68 -1.83 3.34
N LEU A 33 -4.27 -2.07 4.51
CA LEU A 33 -4.28 -3.41 5.11
C LEU A 33 -5.09 -4.40 4.25
N LEU A 34 -6.20 -3.94 3.65
CA LEU A 34 -6.97 -4.75 2.72
C LEU A 34 -6.16 -5.10 1.47
N LEU A 35 -5.45 -4.14 0.89
CA LEU A 35 -4.56 -4.37 -0.26
C LEU A 35 -3.45 -5.37 0.07
N ALA A 36 -2.80 -5.23 1.23
CA ALA A 36 -1.79 -6.19 1.66
C ALA A 36 -2.36 -7.61 1.85
N LEU A 37 -3.63 -7.76 2.26
CA LEU A 37 -4.31 -9.05 2.35
C LEU A 37 -4.63 -9.66 0.98
N THR A 38 -4.76 -8.84 -0.07
CA THR A 38 -4.98 -9.34 -1.45
C THR A 38 -3.69 -9.66 -2.18
N GLU A 39 -2.54 -9.11 -1.77
CA GLU A 39 -1.24 -9.47 -2.36
C GLU A 39 -0.68 -10.79 -1.82
N GLU A 40 -1.06 -11.16 -0.60
CA GLU A 40 -0.53 -12.34 0.08
C GLU A 40 -1.30 -13.61 -0.33
N GLY A 41 -0.64 -14.59 -0.94
CA GLY A 41 -1.19 -15.90 -1.34
C GLY A 41 -1.61 -16.84 -0.18
N SER A 42 -2.18 -16.27 0.87
CA SER A 42 -2.83 -16.94 1.98
C SER A 42 -4.21 -17.46 1.57
N GLY A 43 -4.78 -18.41 2.32
CA GLY A 43 -6.15 -18.84 2.07
C GLY A 43 -7.20 -17.73 2.26
N VAL A 44 -6.84 -16.60 2.88
CA VAL A 44 -7.69 -15.40 2.95
C VAL A 44 -7.73 -14.66 1.62
N HIS A 45 -6.64 -14.62 0.86
CA HIS A 45 -6.64 -14.07 -0.50
C HIS A 45 -7.63 -14.81 -1.38
N ASP A 46 -7.67 -16.15 -1.33
CA ASP A 46 -8.62 -16.94 -2.12
C ASP A 46 -10.07 -16.58 -1.77
N VAL A 47 -10.36 -16.40 -0.47
CA VAL A 47 -11.70 -15.98 -0.01
C VAL A 47 -12.03 -14.56 -0.49
N LEU A 48 -11.11 -13.60 -0.39
CA LEU A 48 -11.31 -12.24 -0.88
C LEU A 48 -11.55 -12.21 -2.40
N SER A 49 -10.72 -12.94 -3.15
CA SER A 49 -10.80 -13.07 -4.61
C SER A 49 -12.11 -13.71 -5.06
N ALA A 50 -12.63 -14.70 -4.32
CA ALA A 50 -13.94 -15.31 -4.60
C ALA A 50 -15.11 -14.32 -4.48
N HIS A 51 -14.94 -13.26 -3.69
CA HIS A 51 -15.90 -12.15 -3.54
C HIS A 51 -15.55 -10.95 -4.45
N GLY A 52 -14.60 -11.12 -5.38
CA GLY A 52 -14.18 -10.07 -6.32
C GLY A 52 -13.26 -9.01 -5.72
N ILE A 53 -12.84 -9.15 -4.46
CA ILE A 53 -11.88 -8.24 -3.81
C ILE A 53 -10.47 -8.70 -4.19
N THR A 54 -10.00 -8.22 -5.34
CA THR A 54 -8.67 -8.51 -5.88
C THR A 54 -7.72 -7.33 -5.66
N THR A 55 -6.42 -7.57 -5.77
CA THR A 55 -5.38 -6.51 -5.72
C THR A 55 -5.67 -5.40 -6.71
N ASP A 56 -6.00 -5.75 -7.97
CA ASP A 56 -6.30 -4.77 -9.01
C ASP A 56 -7.53 -3.93 -8.66
N ALA A 57 -8.60 -4.55 -8.15
CA ALA A 57 -9.82 -3.83 -7.80
C ALA A 57 -9.60 -2.87 -6.62
N VAL A 58 -8.79 -3.29 -5.63
CA VAL A 58 -8.42 -2.44 -4.50
C VAL A 58 -7.51 -1.29 -4.97
N ALA A 59 -6.53 -1.56 -5.83
CA ALA A 59 -5.63 -0.56 -6.40
C ALA A 59 -6.39 0.48 -7.25
N GLU A 60 -7.30 0.03 -8.11
CA GLU A 60 -8.19 0.89 -8.90
C GLU A 60 -9.02 1.80 -7.99
N CYS A 61 -9.60 1.26 -6.91
CA CYS A 61 -10.36 2.05 -5.95
C CYS A 61 -9.51 3.09 -5.19
N LEU A 62 -8.22 2.82 -4.99
CA LEU A 62 -7.27 3.78 -4.42
C LEU A 62 -6.86 4.87 -5.41
N GLY A 63 -7.29 4.79 -6.67
CA GLY A 63 -6.77 5.64 -7.75
C GLY A 63 -5.30 5.32 -8.07
N VAL A 64 -4.82 4.18 -7.58
CA VAL A 64 -3.52 3.62 -7.93
C VAL A 64 -3.76 2.80 -9.19
N VAL A 65 -3.80 3.49 -10.33
CA VAL A 65 -3.65 2.80 -11.61
C VAL A 65 -2.27 2.12 -11.51
N PRO A 66 -2.15 0.80 -11.71
CA PRO A 66 -0.82 0.19 -11.82
C PRO A 66 -0.08 0.99 -12.88
N SER A 67 0.95 1.70 -12.43
CA SER A 67 1.78 2.52 -13.30
C SER A 67 2.57 1.54 -14.14
N ALA A 68 1.99 1.07 -15.24
CA ALA A 68 2.80 0.91 -16.42
C ALA A 68 3.52 2.25 -16.59
N PRO A 69 4.85 2.28 -16.77
CA PRO A 69 5.54 3.53 -17.05
C PRO A 69 4.73 4.22 -18.15
N PRO A 70 4.38 5.52 -18.00
CA PRO A 70 3.59 6.20 -19.01
C PRO A 70 4.26 5.92 -20.34
N ALA A 71 3.52 5.31 -21.27
CA ALA A 71 4.07 5.08 -22.60
C ALA A 71 4.65 6.41 -23.08
N PRO A 72 5.87 6.41 -23.68
CA PRO A 72 6.45 7.64 -24.17
C PRO A 72 5.39 8.36 -25.01
N LEU A 73 5.20 9.65 -24.73
CA LEU A 73 4.18 10.46 -25.41
C LEU A 73 4.33 10.25 -26.92
N GLY A 74 3.24 9.82 -27.55
CA GLY A 74 3.24 9.52 -28.98
C GLY A 74 3.33 10.80 -29.81
N GLU A 75 3.50 10.63 -31.13
CA GLU A 75 3.46 11.76 -32.07
C GLU A 75 2.13 12.52 -31.99
N ASP A 76 1.04 11.81 -31.68
CA ASP A 76 -0.30 12.37 -31.47
C ASP A 76 -0.36 13.28 -30.23
N ASP A 77 0.22 12.86 -29.10
CA ASP A 77 0.30 13.67 -27.88
C ASP A 77 1.17 14.90 -28.09
N ALA A 78 2.31 14.74 -28.76
CA ALA A 78 3.19 15.84 -29.14
C ALA A 78 2.47 16.84 -30.06
N ALA A 79 1.59 16.38 -30.95
CA ALA A 79 0.78 17.25 -31.80
C ALA A 79 -0.29 18.03 -31.01
N ALA A 80 -0.95 17.37 -30.06
CA ALA A 80 -1.92 18.02 -29.18
C ALA A 80 -1.28 19.12 -28.33
N LEU A 81 -0.10 18.86 -27.77
CA LEU A 81 0.64 19.83 -26.96
C LEU A 81 1.20 21.00 -27.78
N ARG A 82 1.65 20.75 -29.02
CA ARG A 82 2.02 21.83 -29.96
C ARG A 82 0.86 22.76 -30.26
N THR A 83 -0.37 22.23 -30.32
CA THR A 83 -1.59 23.05 -30.50
C THR A 83 -1.83 23.98 -29.30
N LEU A 84 -1.42 23.56 -28.10
CA LEU A 84 -1.43 24.38 -26.88
C LEU A 84 -0.19 25.30 -26.75
N GLY A 85 0.70 25.31 -27.74
CA GLY A 85 1.93 26.11 -27.76
C GLY A 85 3.10 25.51 -26.98
N ILE A 86 3.03 24.22 -26.65
CA ILE A 86 4.08 23.49 -25.92
C ILE A 86 4.91 22.69 -26.92
N ASP A 87 6.17 23.10 -27.11
CA ASP A 87 7.12 22.40 -27.96
C ASP A 87 7.98 21.43 -27.14
N LEU A 88 7.68 20.14 -27.25
CA LEU A 88 8.35 19.09 -26.49
C LEU A 88 9.83 18.93 -26.85
N ASP A 89 10.21 19.18 -28.12
CA ASP A 89 11.60 19.04 -28.55
C ASP A 89 12.46 20.15 -27.92
N SER A 90 11.95 21.37 -27.92
CA SER A 90 12.58 22.50 -27.22
C SER A 90 12.73 22.27 -25.72
N ILE A 91 11.75 21.62 -25.08
CA ILE A 91 11.80 21.29 -23.65
C ILE A 91 12.86 20.21 -23.38
N ARG A 92 12.89 19.14 -24.19
CA ARG A 92 13.90 18.07 -24.09
C ARG A 92 15.29 18.64 -24.18
N GLU A 93 15.56 19.45 -25.20
CA GLU A 93 16.86 20.09 -25.38
C GLU A 93 17.21 21.02 -24.22
N ALA A 94 16.25 21.78 -23.69
CA ALA A 94 16.48 22.66 -22.54
C ALA A 94 16.86 21.87 -21.28
N VAL A 95 16.18 20.75 -21.03
CA VAL A 95 16.46 19.87 -19.91
C VAL A 95 17.81 19.18 -20.08
N GLU A 96 18.10 18.57 -21.23
CA GLU A 96 19.40 17.93 -21.47
C GLU A 96 20.57 18.93 -21.43
N ARG A 97 20.35 20.17 -21.87
CA ARG A 97 21.34 21.23 -21.74
C ARG A 97 21.63 21.60 -20.28
N GLN A 98 20.62 21.51 -19.41
CA GLN A 98 20.74 21.86 -18.00
C GLN A 98 21.25 20.68 -17.14
N PHE A 99 20.89 19.45 -17.49
CA PHE A 99 21.13 18.26 -16.68
C PHE A 99 22.11 17.25 -17.30
N GLY A 100 22.54 17.46 -18.54
CA GLY A 100 23.45 16.60 -19.30
C GLY A 100 22.76 15.83 -20.44
N HIS A 101 23.53 15.51 -21.49
CA HIS A 101 23.03 14.71 -22.60
C HIS A 101 22.58 13.32 -22.09
N GLY A 102 21.37 12.90 -22.44
CA GLY A 102 20.78 11.65 -21.95
C GLY A 102 20.23 11.72 -20.52
N ALA A 103 20.05 12.92 -19.95
CA ALA A 103 19.37 13.09 -18.65
C ALA A 103 17.90 12.62 -18.65
N LEU A 104 17.31 12.43 -19.82
CA LEU A 104 15.95 11.94 -20.03
C LEU A 104 15.91 10.50 -20.58
N ASP A 105 17.05 9.86 -20.78
CA ASP A 105 17.13 8.46 -21.20
C ASP A 105 16.82 7.56 -20.00
N GLU A 106 16.21 6.39 -20.25
CA GLU A 106 16.02 5.40 -19.20
C GLU A 106 17.38 5.00 -18.60
N PRO A 107 17.49 4.88 -17.27
CA PRO A 107 18.66 4.24 -16.69
C PRO A 107 18.65 2.79 -17.17
N ALA A 108 19.48 2.46 -18.16
CA ALA A 108 19.75 1.09 -18.56
C ALA A 108 20.10 0.32 -17.29
N ALA A 109 19.19 -0.57 -16.86
CA ALA A 109 19.22 -1.35 -15.61
C ALA A 109 20.57 -1.30 -14.89
N GLY A 110 20.76 -0.29 -14.04
CA GLY A 110 22.01 -0.08 -13.32
C GLY A 110 22.24 -1.19 -12.30
N PRO A 111 23.49 -1.52 -11.95
CA PRO A 111 23.79 -2.51 -10.93
C PRO A 111 23.17 -2.08 -9.60
N THR A 112 22.53 -3.03 -8.90
CA THR A 112 21.97 -2.86 -7.56
C THR A 112 23.01 -2.22 -6.64
N PRO A 113 22.70 -1.13 -5.91
CA PRO A 113 23.66 -0.52 -5.00
C PRO A 113 24.02 -1.50 -3.87
N PRO A 114 25.30 -1.57 -3.47
CA PRO A 114 25.72 -2.49 -2.43
C PRO A 114 25.08 -2.11 -1.09
N ALA A 115 24.59 -3.13 -0.39
CA ALA A 115 24.03 -3.01 0.94
C ALA A 115 25.05 -2.41 1.94
N GLY A 116 24.67 -1.29 2.55
CA GLY A 116 25.12 -0.87 3.87
C GLY A 116 26.49 -0.20 3.98
N ARG A 117 26.50 1.01 4.56
CA ARG A 117 27.55 1.40 5.50
C ARG A 117 26.96 2.30 6.59
N ALA A 118 27.08 1.81 7.82
CA ALA A 118 26.82 2.54 9.03
C ALA A 118 27.70 3.79 9.12
N ALA A 119 27.11 4.90 9.56
CA ALA A 119 27.83 6.03 10.11
C ALA A 119 27.14 6.41 11.42
N SER A 120 27.76 6.00 12.52
CA SER A 120 27.66 6.65 13.81
C SER A 120 28.24 8.06 13.70
N ASP A 121 27.55 9.07 14.25
CA ASP A 121 28.24 10.06 15.07
C ASP A 121 27.28 10.75 16.04
N GLU A 122 27.80 11.01 17.22
CA GLU A 122 27.14 11.57 18.40
C GLU A 122 26.88 13.08 18.25
N GLY A 123 25.78 13.56 18.84
CA GLY A 123 25.46 14.98 18.96
C GLY A 123 24.23 15.20 19.82
N ASP A 124 24.45 15.61 21.06
CA ASP A 124 23.48 15.85 22.13
C ASP A 124 22.78 17.23 22.00
N ASP A 125 21.57 17.31 22.53
CA ASP A 125 20.76 18.49 22.92
C ASP A 125 20.55 19.67 21.93
N ASP A 126 19.31 19.89 21.48
CA ASP A 126 18.43 20.95 22.03
C ASP A 126 17.04 21.02 21.35
N LEU A 127 16.07 21.53 22.12
CA LEU A 127 14.63 21.38 22.00
C LEU A 127 13.92 22.10 20.83
N ASP A 128 12.90 21.41 20.30
CA ASP A 128 11.60 21.91 19.82
C ASP A 128 11.57 23.34 19.22
N THR A 129 11.74 23.46 17.90
CA THR A 129 10.90 24.32 17.04
C THR A 129 11.29 24.13 15.57
N ALA A 130 10.45 23.38 14.86
CA ALA A 130 10.09 23.52 13.45
C ALA A 130 9.84 22.15 12.83
N ARG A 131 8.59 21.91 12.46
CA ARG A 131 8.13 20.77 11.67
C ARG A 131 8.93 20.65 10.37
N GLY A 132 9.99 19.85 10.40
CA GLY A 132 10.66 19.29 9.21
C GLY A 132 9.78 18.21 8.59
N ARG A 133 8.81 18.67 7.80
CA ARG A 133 7.98 17.85 6.92
C ARG A 133 8.84 17.48 5.70
N PHE A 134 8.95 16.18 5.44
CA PHE A 134 9.70 15.47 4.38
C PHE A 134 11.16 15.07 4.69
N GLY A 135 11.42 13.76 4.73
CA GLY A 135 12.78 13.22 4.62
C GLY A 135 13.11 11.94 5.41
N TRP A 136 12.54 10.79 5.03
CA TRP A 136 13.24 9.51 4.89
C TRP A 136 13.74 8.78 6.17
N GLY A 137 13.13 7.61 6.45
CA GLY A 137 13.65 6.61 7.40
C GLY A 137 12.66 6.14 8.49
N GLY A 138 11.54 6.86 8.68
CA GLY A 138 10.54 6.55 9.70
C GLY A 138 9.48 5.54 9.26
N HIS A 139 8.96 4.76 10.22
CA HIS A 139 7.77 3.95 10.05
C HIS A 139 6.55 4.85 9.78
N ILE A 140 5.78 4.56 8.72
CA ILE A 140 4.56 5.31 8.39
C ILE A 140 3.54 5.07 9.53
N PRO A 141 2.97 6.12 10.14
CA PRO A 141 2.09 5.95 11.28
C PRO A 141 0.81 5.20 10.89
N PHE A 142 0.34 4.32 11.78
CA PHE A 142 -0.99 3.73 11.63
C PHE A 142 -2.06 4.74 12.01
N GLY A 143 -3.01 4.96 11.11
CA GLY A 143 -4.15 5.80 11.39
C GLY A 143 -5.13 5.21 12.38
N ARG A 144 -6.07 6.04 12.82
CA ARG A 144 -7.09 5.63 13.81
C ARG A 144 -7.88 4.43 13.32
N GLY A 145 -8.28 4.41 12.05
CA GLY A 145 -9.00 3.29 11.44
C GLY A 145 -8.16 2.01 11.47
N SER A 146 -6.91 2.05 11.04
CA SER A 146 -6.03 0.87 10.99
C SER A 146 -5.68 0.34 12.37
N LYS A 147 -5.43 1.22 13.35
CA LYS A 147 -5.30 0.82 14.77
C LYS A 147 -6.56 0.11 15.26
N LYS A 148 -7.74 0.62 14.85
CA LYS A 148 -9.02 -0.01 15.18
C LYS A 148 -9.20 -1.37 14.52
N VAL A 149 -8.76 -1.54 13.28
CA VAL A 149 -8.72 -2.85 12.60
C VAL A 149 -7.94 -3.87 13.42
N LEU A 150 -6.73 -3.53 13.90
CA LEU A 150 -5.91 -4.45 14.70
C LEU A 150 -6.54 -4.77 16.07
N GLU A 151 -7.19 -3.80 16.71
CA GLU A 151 -7.96 -4.02 17.94
C GLU A 151 -9.14 -4.98 17.70
N LEU A 152 -9.85 -4.81 16.57
CA LEU A 152 -10.96 -5.68 16.20
C LEU A 152 -10.48 -7.08 15.82
N ALA A 153 -9.36 -7.21 15.11
CA ALA A 153 -8.72 -8.49 14.80
C ALA A 153 -8.41 -9.28 16.07
N LEU A 154 -7.84 -8.62 17.10
CA LEU A 154 -7.62 -9.24 18.39
C LEU A 154 -8.94 -9.73 19.03
N ARG A 155 -10.03 -8.94 18.95
CA ARG A 155 -11.34 -9.38 19.46
C ARG A 155 -11.90 -10.57 18.69
N GLU A 156 -11.75 -10.61 17.37
CA GLU A 156 -12.21 -11.74 16.56
C GLU A 156 -11.40 -13.00 16.90
N ALA A 157 -10.08 -12.89 17.08
CA ALA A 157 -9.23 -14.00 17.53
C ALA A 157 -9.65 -14.54 18.91
N ILE A 158 -9.93 -13.65 19.87
CA ILE A 158 -10.43 -14.05 21.20
C ILE A 158 -11.79 -14.75 21.09
N ARG A 159 -12.72 -14.22 20.29
CA ARG A 159 -14.04 -14.85 20.07
C ARG A 159 -13.94 -16.23 19.43
N ALA A 160 -12.96 -16.41 18.55
CA ALA A 160 -12.67 -17.70 17.93
C ALA A 160 -11.93 -18.67 18.85
N GLY A 161 -11.49 -18.23 20.04
CA GLY A 161 -10.63 -19.03 20.93
C GLY A 161 -9.23 -19.26 20.38
N ALA A 162 -8.79 -18.45 19.41
CA ALA A 162 -7.50 -18.57 18.76
C ALA A 162 -6.37 -18.10 19.69
N ARG A 163 -5.24 -18.82 19.65
CA ARG A 163 -4.02 -18.48 20.40
C ARG A 163 -3.26 -17.32 19.77
N GLU A 164 -3.37 -17.18 18.44
CA GLU A 164 -2.71 -16.16 17.65
C GLU A 164 -3.71 -15.40 16.76
N ILE A 165 -3.36 -14.16 16.42
CA ILE A 165 -4.07 -13.32 15.45
C ILE A 165 -3.54 -13.69 14.06
N ARG A 166 -4.33 -14.44 13.30
CA ARG A 166 -4.12 -14.77 11.88
C ARG A 166 -4.73 -13.75 10.91
N THR A 167 -4.43 -13.88 9.62
CA THR A 167 -4.85 -12.96 8.54
C THR A 167 -6.37 -12.82 8.43
N GLU A 168 -7.15 -13.89 8.67
CA GLU A 168 -8.60 -13.83 8.62
C GLU A 168 -9.18 -12.92 9.71
N HIS A 169 -8.51 -12.81 10.87
CA HIS A 169 -8.94 -11.89 11.91
C HIS A 169 -8.68 -10.44 11.50
N ILE A 170 -7.59 -10.17 10.79
CA ILE A 170 -7.31 -8.84 10.22
C ILE A 170 -8.39 -8.49 9.19
N ALA A 171 -8.69 -9.40 8.26
CA ALA A 171 -9.75 -9.22 7.26
C ALA A 171 -11.11 -8.96 7.93
N LEU A 172 -11.49 -9.74 8.94
CA LEU A 172 -12.71 -9.52 9.73
C LEU A 172 -12.71 -8.18 10.48
N GLY A 173 -11.54 -7.69 10.89
CA GLY A 173 -11.35 -6.37 11.47
C GLY A 173 -11.57 -5.24 10.46
N VAL A 174 -11.06 -5.40 9.23
CA VAL A 174 -11.26 -4.45 8.11
C VAL A 174 -12.74 -4.31 7.80
N LEU A 175 -13.47 -5.41 7.63
CA LEU A 175 -14.92 -5.40 7.32
C LEU A 175 -15.81 -4.76 8.38
N ARG A 176 -15.25 -4.50 9.57
CA ARG A 176 -16.00 -3.98 10.72
C ARG A 176 -15.63 -2.54 11.08
N VAL A 177 -14.57 -2.01 10.48
CA VAL A 177 -14.21 -0.60 10.60
C VAL A 177 -15.03 0.20 9.60
N ASP A 178 -15.45 1.38 10.03
CA ASP A 178 -16.07 2.36 9.14
C ASP A 178 -14.94 3.10 8.39
N ASP A 179 -14.64 2.62 7.18
CA ASP A 179 -13.71 3.24 6.25
C ASP A 179 -14.39 3.44 4.90
N GLU A 180 -14.33 4.67 4.39
CA GLU A 180 -15.02 5.07 3.17
C GLU A 180 -14.49 4.35 1.94
N ALA A 181 -13.17 4.15 1.83
CA ALA A 181 -12.57 3.49 0.68
C ALA A 181 -12.93 2.00 0.65
N VAL A 182 -12.85 1.30 1.79
CA VAL A 182 -13.31 -0.09 1.91
C VAL A 182 -14.81 -0.21 1.57
N THR A 183 -15.63 0.72 2.06
CA THR A 183 -17.08 0.73 1.80
C THR A 183 -17.38 0.97 0.32
N MET A 184 -16.69 1.92 -0.30
CA MET A 184 -16.82 2.23 -1.72
C MET A 184 -16.42 1.05 -2.59
N LEU A 185 -15.28 0.42 -2.29
CA LEU A 185 -14.78 -0.78 -2.97
C LEU A 185 -15.80 -1.92 -2.94
N ILE A 186 -16.26 -2.30 -1.75
CA ILE A 186 -17.24 -3.39 -1.58
C ILE A 186 -18.52 -3.08 -2.37
N ARG A 187 -18.98 -1.84 -2.35
CA ARG A 187 -20.15 -1.40 -3.10
C ARG A 187 -19.92 -1.43 -4.62
N ALA A 188 -18.75 -1.02 -5.09
CA ALA A 188 -18.40 -0.99 -6.51
C ALA A 188 -18.32 -2.40 -7.11
N ILE A 189 -17.71 -3.33 -6.37
CA ILE A 189 -17.62 -4.75 -6.77
C ILE A 189 -18.96 -5.47 -6.60
N GLY A 190 -19.83 -4.98 -5.71
CA GLY A 190 -21.10 -5.64 -5.39
C GLY A 190 -20.95 -6.86 -4.48
N ALA A 191 -19.86 -6.93 -3.71
CA ALA A 191 -19.63 -7.99 -2.74
C ALA A 191 -20.64 -7.89 -1.58
N ASP A 192 -21.19 -9.02 -1.13
CA ASP A 192 -22.04 -9.05 0.07
C ASP A 192 -21.16 -9.13 1.33
N PRO A 193 -21.13 -8.09 2.19
CA PRO A 193 -20.31 -8.09 3.40
C PRO A 193 -20.66 -9.23 4.37
N ARG A 194 -21.92 -9.70 4.36
CA ARG A 194 -22.38 -10.76 5.26
C ARG A 194 -21.87 -12.12 4.79
N ALA A 195 -22.00 -12.40 3.50
CA ALA A 195 -21.47 -13.63 2.89
C ALA A 195 -19.94 -13.69 3.04
N LEU A 196 -19.24 -12.60 2.69
CA LEU A 196 -17.78 -12.52 2.84
C LEU A 196 -17.34 -12.76 4.30
N ARG A 197 -18.03 -12.14 5.26
CA ARG A 197 -17.75 -12.38 6.68
C ARG A 197 -17.96 -13.85 7.08
N ALA A 198 -19.02 -14.49 6.57
CA ALA A 198 -19.30 -15.89 6.87
C ALA A 198 -18.19 -16.81 6.34
N ASP A 199 -17.73 -16.58 5.11
CA ASP A 199 -16.69 -17.39 4.47
C ASP A 199 -15.32 -17.20 5.14
N LEU A 200 -14.98 -15.99 5.58
CA LEU A 200 -13.76 -15.73 6.36
C LEU A 200 -13.80 -16.44 7.73
N VAL A 201 -14.95 -16.46 8.40
CA VAL A 201 -15.11 -17.18 9.68
C VAL A 201 -14.99 -18.68 9.46
N ASP A 202 -15.60 -19.21 8.40
CA ASP A 202 -15.54 -20.63 8.07
C ASP A 202 -14.13 -21.05 7.66
N HIS A 203 -13.43 -20.22 6.87
CA HIS A 203 -12.02 -20.39 6.57
C HIS A 203 -11.18 -20.48 7.85
N GLY A 204 -11.32 -19.52 8.76
CA GLY A 204 -10.57 -19.51 10.03
C GLY A 204 -10.86 -20.71 10.93
N ARG A 205 -12.04 -21.32 10.85
CA ARG A 205 -12.37 -22.56 11.57
C ARG A 205 -11.72 -23.80 10.96
N ARG A 206 -11.56 -23.84 9.63
CA ARG A 206 -10.90 -24.96 8.93
C ARG A 206 -9.38 -24.94 9.12
N THR A 207 -8.81 -23.77 9.39
CA THR A 207 -7.36 -23.56 9.52
C THR A 207 -6.88 -23.35 10.95
N ALA A 208 -7.78 -23.37 11.94
CA ALA A 208 -7.47 -23.28 13.38
C ALA A 208 -6.97 -24.60 13.97
#